data_AF-A0A7S2QHL3-F1
#
_entry.id   AF-A0A7S2QHL3-F1
#
_cell.length_a   1.000
_cell.length_b   1.000
_cell.length_c   1.000
_cell.angle_alpha   90.00
_cell.angle_beta   90.00
_cell.angle_gamma   90.00
#
_symmetry.space_group_name_H-M   'P 1'
#
loop_
_entity.id
_entity.type
_entity.pdbx_description
1 polymer ?
#
loop_
_entity_poly.entity_id
_entity_poly.type
_entity_poly.pdbx_seq_one_letter_code
_entity_poly.pdbx_strand_id
1 'polypeptide(L)'
;ANPASMEVMEPQAGQVWFPDSASKTATAIRDFNRGENLPLMIFANWRGFSGGTRDMYQEVLKFGAQIVDALVDYKHPVFIYIPPGGELRGGSWVVVDPAI
;
A
#
# COMPACT_ATOMS: atom_id res chain seq x y z
N ALA A 1 -17.20 10.02 24.07
CA ALA A 1 -17.05 10.72 22.77
C ALA A 1 -16.92 12.21 23.05
N ASN A 2 -16.03 12.93 22.34
CA ASN A 2 -15.86 14.37 22.55
C ASN A 2 -17.01 15.13 21.86
N PRO A 3 -17.86 15.87 22.61
CA PRO A 3 -18.97 16.61 22.01
C PRO A 3 -18.54 17.80 21.14
N ALA A 4 -17.27 18.21 21.19
CA ALA A 4 -16.70 19.24 20.32
C ALA A 4 -16.08 18.68 19.02
N SER A 5 -16.14 17.36 18.79
CA SER A 5 -15.62 16.76 17.57
C SER A 5 -16.48 17.17 16.37
N MET A 6 -15.82 17.52 15.27
CA MET A 6 -16.45 17.78 13.98
C MET A 6 -15.98 16.76 12.95
N GLU A 7 -16.81 16.55 11.93
CA GLU A 7 -16.40 15.76 10.77
C GLU A 7 -15.25 16.45 10.03
N VAL A 8 -14.22 15.68 9.68
CA VAL A 8 -13.10 16.15 8.88
C VAL A 8 -13.11 15.37 7.57
N MET A 9 -13.29 16.07 6.46
CA MET A 9 -13.22 15.46 5.13
C MET A 9 -11.77 15.49 4.65
N GLU A 10 -11.21 14.31 4.40
CA GLU A 10 -9.83 14.14 3.96
C GLU A 10 -9.79 13.70 2.50
N PRO A 11 -9.45 14.60 1.57
CA PRO A 11 -9.35 14.23 0.16
C PRO A 11 -8.12 13.35 -0.06
N GLN A 12 -8.35 12.09 -0.39
CA GLN A 12 -7.31 11.15 -0.81
C GLN A 12 -7.20 11.15 -2.33
N ALA A 13 -6.12 11.75 -2.84
CA ALA A 13 -5.85 11.77 -4.28
C ALA A 13 -5.59 10.35 -4.81
N GLY A 14 -6.21 10.00 -5.95
CA GLY A 14 -5.98 8.70 -6.58
C GLY A 14 -4.50 8.45 -6.92
N GLN A 15 -4.11 7.17 -7.06
CA GLN A 15 -2.75 6.70 -7.37
C GLN A 15 -1.68 7.06 -6.33
N VAL A 16 -2.05 7.36 -5.09
CA VAL A 16 -1.10 7.65 -4.00
C VAL A 16 -1.37 6.71 -2.84
N TRP A 17 -0.30 6.21 -2.21
CA TRP A 17 -0.43 5.49 -0.95
C TRP A 17 -0.46 6.45 0.25
N PHE A 18 -1.59 6.44 0.93
CA PHE A 18 -1.84 7.00 2.27
C PHE A 18 -1.65 5.92 3.35
N PRO A 19 -1.49 6.30 4.64
CA PRO A 19 -1.27 5.35 5.73
C PRO A 19 -2.28 4.18 5.78
N ASP A 20 -3.56 4.50 5.63
CA ASP A 20 -4.67 3.54 5.60
C ASP A 20 -4.61 2.63 4.37
N SER A 21 -4.35 3.21 3.19
CA SER A 21 -4.27 2.46 1.94
C SER A 21 -3.06 1.51 1.89
N ALA A 22 -1.91 1.94 2.45
CA ALA A 22 -0.72 1.10 2.57
C ALA A 22 -0.96 -0.05 3.56
N SER A 23 -1.56 0.26 4.72
CA SER A 23 -1.95 -0.76 5.72
C SER A 23 -2.92 -1.79 5.13
N LYS A 24 -3.92 -1.34 4.37
CA LYS A 24 -4.87 -2.22 3.68
C LYS A 24 -4.19 -3.12 2.66
N THR A 25 -3.22 -2.60 1.91
CA THR A 25 -2.43 -3.38 0.94
C THR A 25 -1.65 -4.48 1.64
N ALA A 26 -0.90 -4.14 2.70
CA ALA A 26 -0.12 -5.12 3.47
C ALA A 26 -1.00 -6.21 4.10
N THR A 27 -2.15 -5.83 4.64
CA THR A 27 -3.11 -6.77 5.24
C THR A 27 -3.67 -7.72 4.19
N ALA A 28 -4.10 -7.21 3.03
CA ALA A 28 -4.61 -8.04 1.93
C ALA A 28 -3.57 -9.07 1.47
N ILE A 29 -2.30 -8.68 1.33
CA ILE A 29 -1.21 -9.59 0.96
C ILE A 29 -1.06 -10.69 2.02
N ARG A 30 -1.07 -10.35 3.32
CA ARG A 30 -0.96 -11.35 4.39
C ARG A 30 -2.14 -12.31 4.42
N ASP A 31 -3.34 -11.82 4.16
CA ASP A 31 -4.57 -12.62 4.18
C ASP A 31 -4.57 -13.63 3.03
N PHE A 32 -4.21 -13.20 1.81
CA PHE A 32 -4.05 -14.10 0.66
C PHE A 32 -2.97 -15.16 0.88
N ASN A 33 -1.91 -14.81 1.61
CA ASN A 33 -0.83 -15.75 1.94
C ASN A 33 -1.22 -16.79 2.99
N ARG A 34 -1.78 -16.35 4.13
CA ARG A 34 -1.98 -17.19 5.31
C ARG A 34 -3.30 -17.96 5.31
N GLY A 35 -4.37 -17.34 4.83
CA GLY A 35 -5.71 -17.93 4.88
C GLY A 35 -6.04 -18.68 3.60
N GLU A 36 -5.82 -18.05 2.45
CA GLU A 36 -6.43 -18.48 1.19
C GLU A 36 -5.46 -19.27 0.29
N ASN A 37 -4.15 -19.15 0.51
CA ASN A 37 -3.11 -19.79 -0.30
C ASN A 37 -3.28 -19.56 -1.82
N LEU A 38 -3.64 -18.33 -2.19
CA LEU A 38 -3.93 -17.96 -3.58
C LEU A 38 -2.72 -17.27 -4.23
N PRO A 39 -2.56 -17.37 -5.56
CA PRO A 39 -1.65 -16.49 -6.29
C PRO A 39 -2.16 -15.04 -6.23
N LEU A 40 -1.22 -14.09 -6.16
CA LEU A 40 -1.53 -12.67 -6.05
C LEU A 40 -1.31 -11.97 -7.40
N MET A 41 -2.26 -11.13 -7.81
CA MET A 41 -2.09 -10.24 -8.97
C MET A 41 -2.24 -8.77 -8.53
N ILE A 42 -1.21 -7.97 -8.76
CA ILE A 42 -1.17 -6.54 -8.40
C ILE A 42 -1.19 -5.70 -9.68
N PHE A 43 -2.26 -4.93 -9.87
CA PHE A 43 -2.33 -3.89 -10.89
C PHE A 43 -1.66 -2.62 -10.37
N ALA A 44 -0.37 -2.48 -10.62
CA ALA A 44 0.44 -1.41 -10.07
C ALA A 44 0.19 -0.08 -10.80
N ASN A 45 -0.41 0.88 -10.10
CA ASN A 45 -0.72 2.21 -10.62
C ASN A 45 -0.60 3.29 -9.51
N TRP A 46 0.55 3.33 -8.85
CA TRP A 46 0.83 4.30 -7.79
C TRP A 46 2.02 5.19 -8.17
N ARG A 47 1.82 6.51 -8.11
CA ARG A 47 2.87 7.50 -8.36
C ARG A 47 3.80 7.75 -7.16
N GLY A 48 3.51 7.13 -6.00
CA GLY A 48 4.32 7.24 -4.79
C GLY A 48 3.51 7.16 -3.50
N PHE A 49 4.18 7.45 -2.39
CA PHE A 49 3.58 7.60 -1.06
C PHE A 49 3.24 9.07 -0.78
N SER A 50 2.24 9.31 0.07
CA SER A 50 1.95 10.65 0.55
C SER A 50 3.05 11.12 1.50
N GLY A 51 3.78 12.16 1.09
CA GLY A 51 4.85 12.78 1.88
C GLY A 51 4.40 13.98 2.72
N GLY A 52 3.09 14.22 2.86
CA GLY A 52 2.57 15.31 3.67
C GLY A 52 2.93 15.13 5.15
N THR A 53 3.20 16.24 5.87
CA THR A 53 3.60 16.20 7.29
C THR A 53 2.62 15.39 8.15
N ARG A 54 1.33 15.47 7.83
CA ARG A 54 0.28 14.69 8.49
C ARG A 54 0.44 13.19 8.27
N ASP A 55 0.57 12.74 7.02
CA ASP A 55 0.69 11.32 6.68
C ASP A 55 1.99 10.72 7.21
N MET A 56 3.07 11.51 7.19
CA MET A 56 4.34 11.17 7.81
C MET A 56 4.20 10.98 9.33
N TYR A 57 3.44 11.85 10.00
CA TYR A 57 3.12 11.70 11.42
C TYR A 57 2.22 10.49 11.70
N GLN A 58 1.31 10.18 10.77
CA GLN A 58 0.46 8.98 10.82
C GLN A 58 1.17 7.70 10.39
N GLU A 59 2.50 7.66 10.47
CA GLU A 59 3.32 6.46 10.27
C GLU A 59 3.23 5.84 8.86
N VAL A 60 3.01 6.64 7.80
CA VAL A 60 2.94 6.13 6.40
C VAL A 60 4.13 5.24 6.03
N LEU A 61 5.33 5.55 6.51
CA LEU A 61 6.54 4.77 6.26
C LEU A 61 6.50 3.38 6.89
N LYS A 62 5.92 3.26 8.09
CA LYS A 62 5.77 1.97 8.78
C LYS A 62 4.83 1.05 8.01
N PHE A 63 3.73 1.60 7.50
CA PHE A 63 2.79 0.84 6.68
C PHE A 63 3.39 0.49 5.31
N GLY A 64 4.21 1.36 4.72
CA GLY A 64 4.98 1.05 3.52
C GLY A 64 5.92 -0.14 3.72
N ALA A 65 6.67 -0.17 4.83
CA ALA A 65 7.54 -1.30 5.18
C ALA A 65 6.76 -2.62 5.39
N GLN A 66 5.55 -2.55 5.95
CA GLN A 66 4.71 -3.74 6.13
C GLN A 66 4.28 -4.40 4.80
N ILE A 67 4.21 -3.64 3.70
CA ILE A 67 3.97 -4.21 2.36
C ILE A 67 5.16 -5.09 1.96
N VAL A 68 6.38 -4.60 2.16
CA VAL A 68 7.62 -5.34 1.89
C VAL A 68 7.65 -6.61 2.74
N ASP A 69 7.44 -6.50 4.05
CA ASP A 69 7.41 -7.66 4.95
C ASP A 69 6.39 -8.71 4.49
N ALA A 70 5.21 -8.26 4.03
CA ALA A 70 4.15 -9.17 3.57
C ALA A 70 4.51 -9.88 2.27
N LEU A 71 5.23 -9.22 1.35
CA LEU A 71 5.70 -9.81 0.10
C LEU A 71 6.87 -10.77 0.32
N VAL A 72 7.81 -10.46 1.22
CA VAL A 72 8.91 -11.36 1.61
C VAL A 72 8.37 -12.68 2.18
N ASP A 73 7.33 -12.59 3.02
CA ASP A 73 6.70 -13.78 3.62
C ASP A 73 5.83 -14.57 2.63
N TYR A 74 5.57 -14.05 1.42
CA TYR A 74 4.61 -14.61 0.47
C TYR A 74 5.13 -15.87 -0.20
N LYS A 75 4.38 -16.97 -0.13
CA LYS A 75 4.84 -18.29 -0.61
C LYS A 75 4.32 -18.70 -1.99
N HIS A 76 3.30 -18.00 -2.48
CA HIS A 76 2.64 -18.31 -3.75
C HIS A 76 3.10 -17.35 -4.85
N PRO A 77 2.83 -17.63 -6.14
CA PRO A 77 3.22 -16.72 -7.21
C PRO A 77 2.59 -15.33 -7.05
N VAL A 78 3.42 -14.29 -7.18
CA VAL A 78 3.00 -12.89 -7.20
C VAL A 78 3.26 -12.31 -8.59
N PHE A 79 2.24 -11.75 -9.21
CA PHE A 79 2.32 -11.09 -10.50
C PHE A 79 2.08 -9.60 -10.33
N ILE A 80 3.08 -8.78 -10.67
CA ILE A 80 2.95 -7.33 -10.69
C ILE A 80 2.82 -6.88 -12.14
N TYR A 81 1.70 -6.25 -12.48
CA TYR A 81 1.40 -5.77 -13.82
C TYR A 81 1.07 -4.27 -13.79
N ILE A 82 1.77 -3.49 -14.60
CA ILE A 82 1.50 -2.06 -14.78
C ILE A 82 0.56 -1.92 -15.99
N PRO A 83 -0.70 -1.50 -15.79
CA PRO A 83 -1.66 -1.37 -16.89
C PRO A 83 -1.31 -0.20 -17.83
N PRO A 84 -1.88 -0.15 -19.05
CA PRO A 84 -1.73 1.00 -19.94
C PRO A 84 -2.20 2.30 -19.27
N GLY A 85 -1.36 3.34 -19.30
CA GLY A 85 -1.61 4.59 -18.59
C GLY A 85 -1.37 4.53 -17.07
N GLY A 86 -0.92 3.37 -16.56
CA GLY A 86 -0.48 3.20 -15.19
C GLY A 86 0.90 3.80 -14.97
N GLU A 87 1.11 4.33 -13.76
CA GLU A 87 2.41 4.84 -13.35
C GLU A 87 2.92 4.11 -12.11
N LEU A 88 4.21 3.80 -12.09
CA LEU A 88 4.92 3.29 -10.91
C LEU A 88 6.23 4.07 -10.78
N ARG A 89 6.35 4.91 -9.74
CA ARG A 89 7.43 5.91 -9.62
C ARG A 89 8.12 5.84 -8.27
N GLY A 90 9.44 6.00 -8.27
CA GLY A 90 10.25 6.25 -7.08
C GLY A 90 9.89 5.32 -5.92
N GLY A 91 9.39 5.92 -4.82
CA GLY A 91 9.06 5.19 -3.59
C GLY A 91 8.01 4.08 -3.76
N SER A 92 7.09 4.17 -4.73
CA SER A 92 6.10 3.11 -4.93
C SER A 92 6.68 1.87 -5.63
N TRP A 93 7.72 2.01 -6.44
CA TRP A 93 8.40 0.87 -7.06
C TRP A 93 9.12 0.01 -6.03
N VAL A 94 9.83 0.66 -5.11
CA VAL A 94 10.72 0.00 -4.13
C VAL A 94 9.98 -1.02 -3.27
N VAL A 95 8.69 -0.80 -2.99
CA VAL A 95 7.90 -1.69 -2.11
C VAL A 95 7.22 -2.85 -2.84
N VAL A 96 7.27 -2.90 -4.17
CA VAL A 96 6.70 -3.98 -5.00
C VAL A 96 7.71 -4.54 -6.00
N ASP A 97 9.01 -4.35 -5.76
CA ASP A 97 10.04 -4.85 -6.66
C ASP A 97 10.11 -6.39 -6.62
N PRO A 98 10.27 -7.09 -7.76
CA PRO A 98 10.35 -8.55 -7.78
C PRO A 98 11.58 -9.14 -7.06
N ALA A 99 12.60 -8.34 -6.74
CA ALA A 99 13.78 -8.77 -6.01
C ALA A 99 13.65 -8.65 -4.48
N ILE A 100 12.45 -8.32 -3.98
CA ILE A 100 12.10 -8.36 -2.54
C ILE A 100 12.19 -9.80 -1.99
#